data_AF-A5ZSH5-F1
#
_entry.id   AF-A5ZSH5-F1
#
_cell.length_a   1.000
_cell.length_b   1.000
_cell.length_c   1.000
_cell.angle_alpha   90.00
_cell.angle_beta   90.00
_cell.angle_gamma   90.00
#
_symmetry.space_group_name_H-M   'P 1'
#
loop_
_entity.id
_entity.type
_entity.pdbx_description
1 polymer ?
#
loop_
_entity_poly.entity_id
_entity_poly.type
_entity_poly.pdbx_seq_one_letter_code
_entity_poly.pdbx_strand_id
1 'polypeptide(L)'
;MQIFVDADAVDYKLISICHKGDIVVSQDYGVAAMALGKNAYAIHQSGKWYTNENIDQMLMERHLNKKARRASGKKRLRGSRKRTAEDDEHFRESFEKMIHMAMDKEK
;
A
#
# COMPACT_ATOMS: atom_id res chain seq x y z
N MET A 1 -17.03 -5.22 -25.91
CA MET A 1 -16.28 -3.99 -25.59
C MET A 1 -15.53 -4.24 -24.30
N GLN A 2 -14.21 -4.46 -24.37
CA GLN A 2 -13.39 -4.75 -23.20
C GLN A 2 -12.65 -3.47 -22.81
N ILE A 3 -13.02 -2.90 -21.67
CA ILE A 3 -12.38 -1.71 -21.12
C ILE A 3 -11.16 -2.20 -20.32
N PHE A 4 -9.97 -2.09 -20.91
CA PHE A 4 -8.73 -2.16 -20.13
C PHE A 4 -8.50 -0.78 -19.52
N VAL A 5 -8.99 -0.58 -18.30
CA VAL A 5 -8.41 0.45 -17.43
C VAL A 5 -7.02 -0.05 -17.07
N ASP A 6 -6.00 0.52 -17.69
CA ASP A 6 -4.61 0.23 -17.32
C ASP A 6 -4.43 0.72 -15.88
N ALA A 7 -4.46 -0.21 -14.92
CA ALA A 7 -4.40 0.10 -13.50
C ALA A 7 -3.15 0.93 -13.17
N ASP A 8 -2.07 0.67 -13.91
CA ASP A 8 -0.81 1.39 -13.82
C ASP A 8 -1.00 2.89 -14.16
N ALA A 9 -1.83 3.24 -15.14
CA ALA A 9 -2.08 4.63 -15.51
C ALA A 9 -2.86 5.41 -14.44
N VAL A 10 -3.80 4.75 -13.76
CA VAL A 10 -4.57 5.35 -12.65
C VAL A 10 -3.66 5.58 -11.45
N ASP A 11 -2.83 4.60 -11.11
CA ASP A 11 -1.88 4.67 -10.01
C ASP A 11 -0.84 5.77 -10.25
N TYR A 12 -0.29 5.87 -11.47
CA TYR A 12 0.59 6.97 -11.85
C TYR A 12 -0.08 8.33 -11.73
N LYS A 13 -1.35 8.45 -12.13
CA LYS A 13 -2.08 9.72 -12.01
C LYS A 13 -2.34 10.09 -10.56
N LEU A 14 -2.71 9.13 -9.71
CA LEU A 14 -2.88 9.34 -8.27
C LEU A 14 -1.57 9.82 -7.63
N ILE A 15 -0.47 9.16 -7.93
CA ILE A 15 0.82 9.57 -7.39
C ILE A 15 1.23 10.92 -7.98
N SER A 16 0.91 11.23 -9.23
CA SER A 16 1.29 12.52 -9.85
C SER A 16 0.78 13.73 -9.08
N ILE A 17 -0.40 13.64 -8.45
CA ILE A 17 -1.00 14.72 -7.65
C ILE A 17 -0.59 14.69 -6.17
N CYS A 18 0.12 13.65 -5.73
CA CYS A 18 0.66 13.53 -4.39
C CYS A 18 1.90 14.42 -4.23
N HIS A 19 2.01 15.08 -3.08
CA HIS A 19 3.09 15.97 -2.68
C HIS A 19 3.81 15.42 -1.44
N LYS A 20 4.97 16.00 -1.15
CA LYS A 20 5.69 15.73 0.10
C LYS A 20 4.76 15.99 1.29
N GLY A 21 4.78 15.09 2.28
CA GLY A 21 3.98 15.21 3.50
C GLY A 21 2.56 14.65 3.38
N ASP A 22 2.06 14.36 2.18
CA ASP A 22 0.77 13.69 2.00
C ASP A 22 0.80 12.27 2.60
N ILE A 23 -0.38 11.74 2.95
CA ILE A 23 -0.53 10.37 3.44
C ILE A 23 -1.33 9.56 2.42
N VAL A 24 -0.73 8.49 1.91
CA VAL A 24 -1.33 7.56 0.95
C VAL A 24 -1.75 6.27 1.64
N VAL A 25 -3.03 5.92 1.59
CA VAL A 25 -3.54 4.64 2.08
C VAL A 25 -3.67 3.68 0.89
N SER A 26 -2.93 2.56 0.88
CA SER A 26 -2.95 1.62 -0.25
C SER A 26 -2.66 0.17 0.13
N GLN A 27 -3.24 -0.75 -0.64
CA GLN A 27 -2.91 -2.19 -0.64
C GLN A 27 -1.79 -2.55 -1.61
N ASP A 28 -1.54 -1.68 -2.59
CA ASP A 28 -0.55 -1.95 -3.62
C ASP A 28 0.81 -1.44 -3.16
N TYR A 29 1.74 -2.38 -2.98
CA TYR A 29 3.11 -2.08 -2.58
C TYR A 29 3.85 -1.23 -3.62
N GLY A 30 3.50 -1.32 -4.90
CA GLY A 30 4.02 -0.44 -5.95
C GLY A 30 3.54 0.99 -5.77
N VAL A 31 2.24 1.21 -5.51
CA VAL A 31 1.70 2.55 -5.20
C VAL A 31 2.33 3.12 -3.94
N ALA A 32 2.48 2.31 -2.89
CA ALA A 32 3.16 2.72 -1.66
C ALA A 32 4.63 3.11 -1.93
N ALA A 33 5.37 2.33 -2.73
CA ALA A 33 6.74 2.66 -3.12
C ALA A 33 6.82 3.98 -3.89
N MET A 34 5.89 4.21 -4.83
CA MET A 34 5.81 5.46 -5.59
C MET A 34 5.50 6.67 -4.69
N ALA A 35 4.66 6.50 -3.66
CA ALA A 35 4.36 7.55 -2.68
C ALA A 35 5.59 7.88 -1.83
N LEU A 36 6.29 6.86 -1.32
CA LEU A 36 7.53 7.04 -0.57
C LEU A 36 8.60 7.76 -1.39
N GLY A 37 8.71 7.46 -2.69
CA GLY A 37 9.61 8.15 -3.62
C GLY A 37 9.31 9.65 -3.79
N LYS A 38 8.10 10.09 -3.45
CA LYS A 38 7.71 11.51 -3.41
C LYS A 38 7.90 12.17 -2.04
N ASN A 39 8.49 11.48 -1.08
CA ASN A 39 8.54 11.89 0.33
C ASN A 39 7.15 12.09 0.95
N ALA A 40 6.15 11.35 0.44
CA ALA A 40 4.87 11.18 1.09
C ALA A 40 4.94 9.99 2.07
N TYR A 41 4.01 9.93 3.00
CA TYR A 41 3.82 8.78 3.88
C TYR A 41 2.89 7.78 3.22
N ALA A 42 3.06 6.50 3.55
CA ALA A 42 2.17 5.46 3.05
C ALA A 42 1.83 4.43 4.13
N ILE A 43 0.58 3.97 4.13
CA ILE A 43 0.07 3.01 5.11
C ILE A 43 -0.85 1.97 4.45
N HIS A 44 -0.73 0.72 4.90
CA HIS A 44 -1.63 -0.37 4.54
C HIS A 44 -2.91 -0.28 5.37
N GLN A 45 -4.05 -0.71 4.84
CA GLN A 45 -5.32 -0.73 5.59
C GLN A 45 -5.28 -1.62 6.83
N SER A 46 -4.30 -2.51 7.00
CA SER A 46 -4.11 -3.23 8.28
C SER A 46 -3.45 -2.38 9.38
N GLY A 47 -3.15 -1.10 9.11
CA GLY A 47 -2.38 -0.24 9.99
C GLY A 47 -0.86 -0.40 9.89
N LYS A 48 -0.35 -1.22 8.96
CA LYS A 48 1.10 -1.39 8.75
C LYS A 48 1.65 -0.20 7.97
N TRP A 49 2.69 0.44 8.49
CA TRP A 49 3.35 1.57 7.82
C TRP A 49 4.30 1.06 6.74
N TYR A 50 4.25 1.69 5.59
CA TYR A 50 5.28 1.51 4.57
C TYR A 50 6.40 2.49 4.83
N THR A 51 7.63 2.01 4.74
CA THR A 51 8.83 2.81 4.94
C THR A 51 9.88 2.39 3.91
N ASN A 52 10.87 3.25 3.66
CA ASN A 52 11.94 2.94 2.71
C ASN A 52 12.73 1.69 3.11
N GLU A 53 12.76 1.36 4.40
CA GLU A 53 13.45 0.18 4.93
C GLU A 53 12.68 -1.13 4.67
N ASN A 54 11.35 -1.08 4.54
CA ASN A 54 10.53 -2.28 4.43
C ASN A 54 9.93 -2.51 3.04
N ILE A 55 9.84 -1.47 2.21
CA ILE A 55 9.07 -1.53 0.96
C ILE A 55 9.70 -2.47 -0.07
N ASP A 56 11.02 -2.48 -0.19
CA ASP A 56 11.75 -3.32 -1.14
C ASP A 56 11.57 -4.81 -0.82
N GLN A 57 11.65 -5.17 0.45
CA GLN A 57 11.39 -6.54 0.89
C GLN A 57 9.95 -6.95 0.55
N MET A 58 8.97 -6.08 0.82
CA MET A 58 7.56 -6.38 0.56
C MET A 58 7.29 -6.54 -0.95
N LEU A 59 7.93 -5.73 -1.80
CA LEU A 59 7.89 -5.87 -3.26
C LEU A 59 8.51 -7.18 -3.73
N MET A 60 9.64 -7.57 -3.17
CA MET A 60 10.31 -8.84 -3.48
C MET A 60 9.46 -10.04 -3.06
N GLU A 61 8.90 -10.03 -1.85
CA GLU A 61 7.97 -11.06 -1.37
C GLU A 61 6.73 -11.17 -2.27
N ARG A 62 6.16 -10.03 -2.71
CA ARG A 62 5.06 -10.00 -3.70
C ARG A 62 5.47 -10.69 -4.99
N HIS A 63 6.68 -10.44 -5.50
CA HIS A 63 7.19 -11.07 -6.70
C HIS A 63 7.33 -12.59 -6.54
N LEU A 64 7.99 -13.04 -5.46
CA LEU A 64 8.19 -14.45 -5.16
C LEU A 64 6.84 -15.19 -5.02
N ASN A 65 5.89 -14.60 -4.28
CA ASN A 65 4.55 -15.15 -4.13
C ASN A 65 3.80 -15.24 -5.46
N LYS A 66 3.95 -14.24 -6.35
CA LYS A 66 3.36 -14.28 -7.70
C LYS A 66 3.98 -15.40 -8.55
N LYS A 67 5.29 -15.60 -8.47
CA LYS A 67 6.01 -16.68 -9.16
C LYS A 67 5.57 -18.05 -8.64
N ALA A 68 5.49 -18.24 -7.32
CA ALA A 68 5.03 -19.48 -6.69
C ALA A 68 3.57 -19.83 -7.05
N ARG A 69 2.66 -18.83 -7.08
CA ARG A 69 1.27 -19.04 -7.53
C ARG A 69 1.19 -19.50 -8.98
N ARG A 70 2.00 -18.93 -9.88
CA ARG A 70 2.06 -19.33 -11.29
C ARG A 70 2.59 -20.76 -11.45
N ALA A 71 3.62 -21.12 -10.68
CA ALA A 71 4.23 -22.45 -10.72
C ALA A 71 3.35 -23.56 -10.11
N SER A 72 2.58 -23.25 -9.05
CA SER A 72 1.83 -24.27 -8.27
C SER A 72 0.51 -24.72 -8.91
N GLY A 73 0.06 -24.13 -10.02
CA GLY A 73 -1.17 -24.51 -10.74
C GLY A 73 -2.49 -24.41 -9.95
N LYS A 74 -2.46 -24.08 -8.65
CA LYS A 74 -3.64 -23.95 -7.78
C LYS A 74 -4.44 -22.71 -8.16
N LYS A 75 -5.60 -22.92 -8.79
CA LYS A 75 -6.48 -21.87 -9.32
C LYS A 75 -7.29 -21.07 -8.29
N ARG A 76 -7.18 -21.32 -6.99
CA ARG A 76 -7.86 -20.46 -6.00
C ARG A 76 -7.28 -20.64 -4.59
N LEU A 77 -6.42 -19.71 -4.18
CA LEU A 77 -6.20 -19.47 -2.76
C LEU A 77 -7.40 -18.67 -2.24
N ARG A 78 -7.91 -19.04 -1.07
CA ARG A 78 -8.95 -18.26 -0.39
C ARG A 78 -8.39 -16.84 -0.19
N GLY A 79 -9.14 -15.83 -0.64
CA GLY A 79 -8.74 -14.43 -0.49
C GLY A 79 -8.61 -14.04 0.98
N SER A 80 -8.12 -12.83 1.22
CA SER A 80 -8.03 -12.26 2.57
C SER A 80 -9.34 -12.45 3.33
N ARG A 81 -9.25 -12.77 4.63
CA ARG A 81 -10.42 -12.87 5.50
C ARG A 81 -11.18 -11.55 5.46
N LYS A 82 -12.50 -11.61 5.69
CA LYS A 82 -13.29 -10.40 5.98
C LYS A 82 -12.67 -9.66 7.16
N ARG A 83 -12.61 -8.34 7.02
CA ARG A 83 -12.13 -7.40 8.03
C ARG A 83 -12.97 -7.48 9.30
N THR A 84 -12.34 -7.29 10.46
CA THR A 84 -13.01 -7.26 11.76
C THR A 84 -12.97 -5.85 12.38
N ALA A 85 -13.72 -5.66 13.47
CA ALA A 85 -13.69 -4.41 14.21
C ALA A 85 -12.30 -4.14 14.82
N GLU A 86 -11.57 -5.19 15.19
CA GLU A 86 -10.19 -5.08 15.67
C GLU A 86 -9.24 -4.60 14.56
N ASP A 87 -9.43 -5.04 13.32
CA ASP A 87 -8.65 -4.54 12.18
C ASP A 87 -8.90 -3.04 11.93
N ASP A 88 -10.15 -2.59 12.12
CA ASP A 88 -10.53 -1.18 12.02
C ASP A 88 -9.85 -0.35 13.10
N GLU A 89 -9.86 -0.84 14.35
CA GLU A 89 -9.26 -0.16 15.47
C GLU A 89 -7.72 -0.07 15.33
N HIS A 90 -7.08 -1.16 14.93
CA HIS A 90 -5.65 -1.16 14.65
C HIS A 90 -5.27 -0.18 13.53
N PHE A 91 -6.09 -0.10 12.48
CA PHE A 91 -5.88 0.89 11.43
C PHE A 91 -6.05 2.31 11.97
N ARG A 92 -7.12 2.58 12.72
CA ARG A 92 -7.41 3.90 13.31
C ARG A 92 -6.25 4.39 14.15
N GLU A 93 -5.80 3.60 15.13
CA GLU A 93 -4.69 3.96 16.02
C GLU A 93 -3.38 4.22 15.25
N SER A 94 -3.06 3.37 14.28
CA SER A 94 -1.85 3.52 13.47
C SER A 94 -1.93 4.72 12.53
N PHE A 95 -3.12 5.03 12.01
CA PHE A 95 -3.33 6.16 11.11
C PHE A 95 -3.26 7.50 11.86
N GLU A 96 -3.86 7.58 13.05
CA GLU A 96 -3.75 8.76 13.93
C GLU A 96 -2.30 9.08 14.29
N LYS A 97 -1.51 8.06 14.64
CA LYS A 97 -0.06 8.23 14.89
C LYS A 97 0.68 8.79 13.67
N MET A 98 0.31 8.36 12.47
CA MET A 98 0.92 8.84 11.23
C MET A 98 0.56 10.30 10.94
N ILE A 99 -0.70 10.67 11.16
CA ILE A 99 -1.17 12.06 11.03
C ILE A 99 -0.38 12.97 11.96
N HIS A 100 -0.25 12.60 13.24
CA HIS A 100 0.54 13.40 14.18
C HIS A 100 1.99 13.57 13.75
N MET A 101 2.64 12.48 13.31
CA MET A 101 4.02 12.54 12.82
C MET A 101 4.16 13.42 11.56
N ALA A 102 3.19 13.36 10.65
CA ALA A 102 3.16 14.20 9.46
C ALA A 102 3.00 15.68 9.82
N MET A 103 2.12 16.01 10.77
CA MET A 103 1.90 17.38 11.22
C MET A 103 3.10 17.98 11.96
N ASP A 104 3.81 17.18 12.77
CA ASP A 104 4.96 17.65 13.54
C ASP A 104 6.20 17.91 12.68
N LYS A 105 6.35 17.23 11.54
CA LYS A 105 7.47 17.40 10.60
C LYS A 105 7.31 18.56 9.62
N GLU A 106 6.12 19.13 9.52
CA GLU A 106 5.82 20.30 8.68
C GLU A 106 5.90 21.63 9.47
N LYS A 107 6.29 21.58 10.75
CA LYS A 107 6.71 22.74 11.56
C LYS A 107 8.21 22.98 11.44
#